data_AF-A0A7S3AFT3-F1
#
_entry.id   AF-A0A7S3AFT3-F1
#
_cell.length_a   1.000
_cell.length_b   1.000
_cell.length_c   1.000
_cell.angle_alpha   90.00
_cell.angle_beta   90.00
_cell.angle_gamma   90.00
#
_symmetry.space_group_name_H-M   'P 1'
#
loop_
_entity.id
_entity.type
_entity.pdbx_description
1 polymer ?
#
loop_
_entity_poly.entity_id
_entity_poly.type
_entity_poly.pdbx_seq_one_letter_code
_entity_poly.pdbx_strand_id
1 'polypeptide(L)'
;GQRSVGRPKPALSNWWPWTSGRRLSIFSPSTKKSVGGRRGWRVTDAEWAASQARVPVILETVPTEHRARCERVLRNLPDAGFAQAWQDHFLWRNFFANMGERKGVYVDIGTNDAVKISNTVFFDVCLGWSGVCYEPQKAYHRTIRQSRSCKLVPHCVMGKPVNLTAVGTGGLMTLTAKPPEKGKWGPHKGGKGGKGGKGGK
;
A
#
# COMPACT_ATOMS: atom_id res chain seq x y z
N GLY A 1 1.56 -59.96 12.49
CA GLY A 1 1.98 -60.58 11.21
C GLY A 1 0.82 -60.45 10.24
N GLN A 2 0.96 -60.29 8.93
CA GLN A 2 2.06 -60.53 8.00
C GLN A 2 1.92 -59.53 6.83
N ARG A 3 3.06 -59.20 6.22
CA ARG A 3 3.18 -58.49 4.93
C ARG A 3 2.87 -59.44 3.77
N SER A 4 2.43 -58.89 2.64
CA SER A 4 2.84 -59.25 1.26
C SER A 4 1.93 -58.56 0.25
N VAL A 5 2.24 -58.30 -1.02
CA VAL A 5 3.45 -58.05 -1.82
C VAL A 5 2.88 -57.47 -3.14
N GLY A 6 3.63 -56.57 -3.79
CA GLY A 6 3.20 -55.80 -4.97
C GLY A 6 2.92 -56.60 -6.25
N ARG A 7 2.29 -55.91 -7.21
CA ARG A 7 2.16 -56.34 -8.61
C ARG A 7 3.06 -55.50 -9.53
N PRO A 8 3.63 -56.10 -10.60
CA PRO A 8 4.66 -55.47 -11.43
C PRO A 8 4.09 -54.62 -12.57
N LYS A 9 4.90 -53.67 -13.05
CA LYS A 9 4.68 -52.89 -14.29
C LYS A 9 5.23 -53.66 -15.51
N PRO A 10 4.60 -53.57 -16.69
CA PRO A 10 5.26 -53.94 -17.93
C PRO A 10 6.06 -52.77 -18.52
N ALA A 11 7.19 -53.10 -19.13
CA ALA A 11 8.08 -52.22 -19.87
C ALA A 11 8.10 -52.61 -21.36
N LEU A 12 8.78 -51.74 -22.14
CA LEU A 12 9.19 -51.87 -23.56
C LEU A 12 8.12 -51.37 -24.55
N SER A 13 8.43 -50.53 -25.55
CA SER A 13 9.61 -50.60 -26.42
C SER A 13 9.93 -49.25 -27.09
N ASN A 14 11.22 -49.07 -27.39
CA ASN A 14 11.81 -48.02 -28.22
C ASN A 14 11.83 -48.45 -29.69
N TRP A 15 11.42 -47.58 -30.61
CA TRP A 15 11.86 -47.59 -32.02
C TRP A 15 12.24 -46.15 -32.45
N TRP A 16 13.48 -46.02 -32.93
CA TRP A 16 14.25 -44.84 -33.44
C TRP A 16 13.89 -44.58 -34.93
N PRO A 17 14.51 -43.68 -35.76
CA PRO A 17 15.50 -42.58 -35.57
C PRO A 17 14.98 -41.19 -36.01
N TRP A 18 15.78 -40.12 -35.89
CA TRP A 18 16.32 -39.35 -37.05
C TRP A 18 17.24 -38.20 -36.56
N THR A 19 18.47 -38.25 -37.06
CA THR A 19 19.43 -37.16 -37.35
C THR A 19 20.19 -36.42 -36.24
N SER A 20 21.51 -36.56 -36.39
CA SER A 20 22.61 -35.81 -35.81
C SER A 20 22.59 -34.32 -36.17
N GLY A 21 22.34 -33.48 -35.16
CA GLY A 21 22.57 -32.03 -35.21
C GLY A 21 23.82 -31.64 -34.43
N ARG A 22 24.73 -30.91 -35.07
CA ARG A 22 25.98 -30.35 -34.53
C ARG A 22 25.79 -29.69 -33.16
N ARG A 23 26.62 -30.06 -32.18
CA ARG A 23 26.72 -29.39 -30.88
C ARG A 23 27.59 -28.13 -31.04
N LEU A 24 26.96 -26.98 -31.26
CA LEU A 24 27.62 -25.67 -31.12
C LEU A 24 27.83 -25.41 -29.62
N SER A 25 29.07 -25.54 -29.15
CA SER A 25 29.44 -25.07 -27.81
C SER A 25 29.67 -23.56 -27.86
N ILE A 26 28.63 -22.79 -27.56
CA ILE A 26 28.80 -21.35 -27.32
C ILE A 26 27.92 -20.95 -26.14
N PHE A 27 28.29 -21.39 -24.94
CA PHE A 27 27.86 -20.73 -23.71
C PHE A 27 29.01 -20.81 -22.69
N SER A 28 29.86 -19.78 -22.70
CA SER A 28 30.58 -19.41 -21.48
C SER A 28 29.53 -18.96 -20.47
N PRO A 29 29.48 -19.52 -19.25
CA PRO A 29 28.64 -18.97 -18.21
C PRO A 29 29.18 -17.58 -17.87
N SER A 30 28.56 -16.55 -18.45
CA SER A 30 28.68 -15.19 -17.93
C SER A 30 28.18 -15.25 -16.49
N THR A 31 29.08 -15.07 -15.54
CA THR A 31 28.76 -14.75 -14.15
C THR A 31 28.14 -13.37 -14.13
N LYS A 32 26.90 -13.28 -14.62
CA LYS A 32 26.01 -12.21 -14.22
C LYS A 32 25.89 -12.35 -12.71
N LYS A 33 26.57 -11.48 -11.97
CA LYS A 33 26.32 -11.29 -10.54
C LYS A 33 24.81 -11.25 -10.41
N SER A 34 24.24 -12.23 -9.72
CA SER A 34 22.83 -12.18 -9.36
C SER A 34 22.66 -10.84 -8.66
N VAL A 35 21.82 -9.98 -9.22
CA VAL A 35 21.32 -8.83 -8.50
C VAL A 35 20.68 -9.45 -7.27
N GLY A 36 21.34 -9.31 -6.11
CA GLY A 36 21.01 -10.07 -4.92
C GLY A 36 19.53 -9.92 -4.62
N GLY A 37 18.77 -10.99 -4.87
CA GLY A 37 17.41 -11.08 -4.37
C GLY A 37 17.48 -10.82 -2.87
N ARG A 38 16.69 -9.86 -2.37
CA ARG A 38 16.67 -9.55 -0.94
C ARG A 38 16.46 -10.86 -0.19
N ARG A 39 17.48 -11.27 0.56
CA ARG A 39 17.38 -12.46 1.40
C ARG A 39 16.38 -12.13 2.50
N GLY A 40 15.19 -12.70 2.40
CA GLY A 40 14.13 -12.57 3.39
C GLY A 40 13.32 -11.27 3.28
N TRP A 41 12.02 -11.38 3.60
CA TRP A 41 11.12 -10.23 3.73
C TRP A 41 11.26 -9.53 5.10
N ARG A 42 11.93 -10.19 6.06
CA ARG A 42 12.13 -9.69 7.42
C ARG A 42 13.54 -9.13 7.60
N VAL A 43 13.63 -8.07 8.39
CA VAL A 43 14.89 -7.50 8.90
C VAL A 43 15.56 -8.52 9.81
N THR A 44 16.79 -8.90 9.47
CA THR A 44 17.66 -9.74 10.30
C THR A 44 18.22 -8.96 11.49
N ASP A 45 18.74 -9.66 12.51
CA ASP A 45 19.34 -8.99 13.67
C ASP A 45 20.59 -8.17 13.30
N ALA A 46 21.38 -8.63 12.33
CA ALA A 46 22.52 -7.88 11.83
C ALA A 46 22.09 -6.58 11.13
N GLU A 47 21.05 -6.64 10.30
CA GLU A 47 20.50 -5.44 9.63
C GLU A 47 19.84 -4.49 10.63
N TRP A 48 19.17 -5.02 11.65
CA TRP A 48 18.65 -4.21 12.75
C TRP A 48 19.77 -3.50 13.49
N ALA A 49 20.82 -4.21 13.90
CA ALA A 49 21.97 -3.61 14.57
C ALA A 49 22.60 -2.50 13.71
N ALA A 50 22.77 -2.74 12.41
CA ALA A 50 23.28 -1.73 11.47
C ALA A 50 22.36 -0.51 11.34
N SER A 51 21.03 -0.70 11.38
CA SER A 51 20.06 0.40 11.28
C SER A 51 20.19 1.43 12.42
N GLN A 52 20.67 1.00 13.60
CA GLN A 52 20.76 1.85 14.79
C GLN A 52 21.73 3.03 14.60
N ALA A 53 22.75 2.89 13.75
CA ALA A 53 23.69 3.96 13.43
C ALA A 53 23.01 5.19 12.79
N ARG A 54 21.79 5.02 12.24
CA ARG A 54 21.05 6.07 11.54
C ARG A 54 20.04 6.81 12.40
N VAL A 55 19.76 6.31 13.60
CA VAL A 55 18.79 6.93 14.52
C VAL A 55 19.10 8.40 14.78
N PRO A 56 20.34 8.83 15.08
CA PRO A 56 20.64 10.26 15.29
C PRO A 56 20.30 11.13 14.08
N VAL A 57 20.68 10.69 12.88
CA VAL A 57 20.43 11.42 11.61
C VAL A 57 18.93 11.52 11.33
N ILE A 58 18.16 10.47 11.60
CA ILE A 58 16.70 10.52 11.45
C ILE A 58 16.12 11.59 12.39
N LEU A 59 16.53 11.59 13.66
CA LEU A 59 16.01 12.49 14.69
C LEU A 59 16.31 13.97 14.44
N GLU A 60 17.35 14.30 13.67
CA GLU A 60 17.64 15.68 13.24
C GLU A 60 16.49 16.26 12.41
N THR A 61 15.82 15.43 11.62
CA THR A 61 14.70 15.86 10.75
C THR A 61 13.34 15.83 11.44
N VAL A 62 13.25 15.23 12.62
CA VAL A 62 11.99 15.06 13.35
C VAL A 62 11.65 16.32 14.15
N PRO A 63 10.41 16.84 14.05
CA PRO A 63 9.92 17.93 14.88
C PRO A 63 10.11 17.67 16.38
N THR A 64 10.47 18.71 17.13
CA THR A 64 10.84 18.60 18.55
C THR A 64 9.77 17.91 19.39
N GLU A 65 8.49 18.19 19.12
CA GLU A 65 7.34 17.62 19.84
C GLU A 65 7.20 16.09 19.65
N HIS A 66 7.76 15.53 18.57
CA HIS A 66 7.70 14.10 18.27
C HIS A 66 9.01 13.36 18.53
N ARG A 67 10.13 14.07 18.67
CA ARG A 67 11.49 13.51 18.74
C ARG A 67 11.64 12.39 19.77
N ALA A 68 11.21 12.62 21.02
CA ALA A 68 11.34 11.64 22.10
C ALA A 68 10.57 10.34 21.80
N ARG A 69 9.35 10.45 21.27
CA ARG A 69 8.53 9.27 20.93
C ARG A 69 9.06 8.54 19.69
N CYS A 70 9.46 9.29 18.66
CA CYS A 70 10.12 8.72 17.47
C CYS A 70 11.39 7.95 17.86
N GLU A 71 12.23 8.50 18.73
CA GLU A 71 13.44 7.83 19.20
C GLU A 71 13.12 6.49 19.88
N ARG A 72 12.10 6.46 20.74
CA ARG A 72 11.66 5.23 21.40
C ARG A 72 11.26 4.15 20.39
N VAL A 73 10.52 4.51 19.33
CA VAL A 73 10.14 3.55 18.28
C VAL A 73 11.36 3.08 17.49
N LEU A 74 12.22 4.02 17.09
CA LEU A 74 13.42 3.76 16.30
C LEU A 74 14.41 2.82 17.02
N ARG A 75 14.45 2.90 18.36
CA ARG A 75 15.29 2.07 19.23
C ARG A 75 14.61 0.80 19.73
N ASN A 76 13.40 0.52 19.27
CA ASN A 76 12.60 -0.63 19.68
C ASN A 76 12.36 -0.70 21.21
N LEU A 77 12.02 0.43 21.83
CA LEU A 77 11.70 0.48 23.26
C LEU A 77 10.24 0.07 23.52
N PRO A 78 9.92 -0.49 24.71
CA PRO A 78 8.55 -0.85 25.07
C PRO A 78 7.60 0.36 25.01
N ASP A 79 6.34 0.08 24.67
CA ASP A 79 5.22 1.04 24.67
C ASP A 79 5.50 2.35 23.92
N ALA A 80 6.23 2.23 22.80
CA ALA A 80 6.74 3.40 22.07
C ALA A 80 5.90 3.81 20.86
N GLY A 81 5.17 2.87 20.26
CA GLY A 81 4.44 3.08 19.00
C GLY A 81 3.44 4.22 19.07
N PHE A 82 2.98 4.67 17.92
CA PHE A 82 1.86 5.61 17.79
C PHE A 82 0.57 4.89 17.46
N ALA A 83 0.67 3.77 16.74
CA ALA A 83 -0.46 2.94 16.35
C ALA A 83 -1.11 2.28 17.57
N GLN A 84 -2.39 1.96 17.45
CA GLN A 84 -3.05 1.11 18.43
C GLN A 84 -2.30 -0.21 18.58
N ALA A 85 -2.06 -0.66 19.81
CA ALA A 85 -1.30 -1.86 20.11
C ALA A 85 0.12 -1.91 19.46
N TRP A 86 0.73 -0.74 19.23
CA TRP A 86 2.14 -0.61 18.81
C TRP A 86 2.49 -1.31 17.48
N GLN A 87 1.52 -1.39 16.56
CA GLN A 87 1.69 -2.06 15.28
C GLN A 87 2.76 -1.42 14.39
N ASP A 88 2.90 -0.10 14.43
CA ASP A 88 3.92 0.66 13.71
C ASP A 88 5.34 0.29 14.15
N HIS A 89 5.54 0.13 15.46
CA HIS A 89 6.78 -0.35 16.04
C HIS A 89 7.12 -1.78 15.57
N PHE A 90 6.14 -2.69 15.56
CA PHE A 90 6.31 -4.03 15.01
C PHE A 90 6.73 -4.00 13.54
N LEU A 91 6.06 -3.18 12.73
CA LEU A 91 6.36 -3.03 11.31
C LEU A 91 7.77 -2.49 11.06
N TRP A 92 8.18 -1.46 11.81
CA TRP A 92 9.53 -0.89 11.76
C TRP A 92 10.59 -1.96 12.00
N ARG A 93 10.54 -2.60 13.17
CA ARG A 93 11.56 -3.57 13.62
C ARG A 93 11.68 -4.76 12.68
N ASN A 94 10.56 -5.23 12.14
CA ASN A 94 10.52 -6.48 11.39
C ASN A 94 10.66 -6.32 9.89
N PHE A 95 10.31 -5.16 9.30
CA PHE A 95 10.22 -5.03 7.84
C PHE A 95 10.92 -3.81 7.24
N PHE A 96 11.10 -2.72 8.01
CA PHE A 96 11.49 -1.44 7.43
C PHE A 96 12.80 -0.84 7.96
N ALA A 97 13.35 -1.35 9.06
CA ALA A 97 14.59 -0.82 9.64
C ALA A 97 15.82 -0.91 8.72
N ASN A 98 15.85 -1.87 7.78
CA ASN A 98 16.95 -2.06 6.82
C ASN A 98 16.80 -1.24 5.52
N MET A 99 15.87 -0.29 5.45
CA MET A 99 15.57 0.43 4.21
C MET A 99 16.65 1.41 3.74
N GLY A 100 17.69 1.67 4.55
CA GLY A 100 18.69 2.70 4.23
C GLY A 100 18.02 4.07 4.05
N GLU A 101 18.62 4.94 3.25
CA GLU A 101 18.13 6.32 3.03
C GLU A 101 16.85 6.42 2.21
N ARG A 102 16.35 5.29 1.71
CA ARG A 102 15.13 5.28 0.92
C ARG A 102 13.92 5.60 1.80
N LYS A 103 13.23 6.69 1.46
CA LYS A 103 11.91 7.02 2.01
C LYS A 103 10.86 6.08 1.41
N GLY A 104 9.93 5.64 2.25
CA GLY A 104 8.79 4.84 1.80
C GLY A 104 7.59 5.69 1.44
N VAL A 105 6.50 5.00 1.11
CA VAL A 105 5.20 5.61 0.85
C VAL A 105 4.13 4.89 1.66
N TYR A 106 3.10 5.62 2.08
CA TYR A 106 1.98 5.03 2.80
C TYR A 106 0.63 5.56 2.30
N VAL A 107 -0.41 4.78 2.53
CA VAL A 107 -1.81 5.19 2.34
C VAL A 107 -2.52 4.93 3.65
N ASP A 108 -3.22 5.93 4.16
CA ASP A 108 -4.00 5.85 5.39
C ASP A 108 -5.47 6.01 5.08
N ILE A 109 -6.26 4.95 5.21
CA ILE A 109 -7.69 4.95 4.90
C ILE A 109 -8.47 5.01 6.21
N GLY A 110 -9.19 6.11 6.43
CA GLY A 110 -9.81 6.41 7.72
C GLY A 110 -8.77 6.94 8.69
N THR A 111 -8.00 7.94 8.27
CA THR A 111 -6.90 8.54 9.05
C THR A 111 -7.34 8.95 10.46
N ASN A 112 -8.58 9.43 10.61
CA ASN A 112 -9.17 9.78 11.89
C ASN A 112 -8.30 10.82 12.64
N ASP A 113 -8.04 10.64 13.93
CA ASP A 113 -7.13 11.52 14.67
C ASP A 113 -5.72 11.52 14.05
N ALA A 114 -5.17 12.72 13.84
CA ALA A 114 -3.90 12.88 13.16
C ALA A 114 -2.73 12.17 13.86
N VAL A 115 -2.76 12.05 15.19
CA VAL A 115 -1.62 11.57 15.98
C VAL A 115 -2.01 10.45 16.94
N LYS A 116 -3.15 10.59 17.63
CA LYS A 116 -3.60 9.61 18.63
C LYS A 116 -3.97 8.32 17.92
N ILE A 117 -3.42 7.20 18.38
CA ILE A 117 -3.65 5.85 17.84
C ILE A 117 -3.45 5.75 16.32
N SER A 118 -2.68 6.68 15.72
CA SER A 118 -2.50 6.75 14.28
C SER A 118 -1.55 5.66 13.80
N ASN A 119 -2.00 4.88 12.83
CA ASN A 119 -1.19 3.82 12.23
C ASN A 119 -0.03 4.36 11.39
N THR A 120 -0.09 5.64 10.98
CA THR A 120 0.83 6.17 9.95
C THR A 120 1.70 7.34 10.41
N VAL A 121 1.48 7.87 11.62
CA VAL A 121 2.24 9.03 12.11
C VAL A 121 3.72 8.77 12.29
N PHE A 122 4.09 7.56 12.71
CA PHE A 122 5.49 7.17 12.75
C PHE A 122 6.15 7.22 11.36
N PHE A 123 5.49 6.70 10.33
CA PHE A 123 6.08 6.67 8.98
C PHE A 123 6.21 8.06 8.36
N ASP A 124 5.21 8.92 8.53
CA ASP A 124 5.21 10.27 7.98
C ASP A 124 6.13 11.23 8.74
N VAL A 125 6.01 11.31 10.07
CA VAL A 125 6.75 12.30 10.87
C VAL A 125 8.14 11.78 11.23
N CYS A 126 8.25 10.54 11.72
CA CYS A 126 9.54 10.03 12.18
C CYS A 126 10.44 9.58 11.03
N LEU A 127 9.87 8.96 9.99
CA LEU A 127 10.65 8.45 8.86
C LEU A 127 10.59 9.33 7.61
N GLY A 128 9.78 10.39 7.61
CA GLY A 128 9.65 11.31 6.49
C GLY A 128 9.07 10.66 5.22
N TRP A 129 8.26 9.61 5.36
CA TRP A 129 7.60 8.96 4.22
C TRP A 129 6.54 9.86 3.63
N SER A 130 6.36 9.80 2.31
CA SER A 130 5.28 10.51 1.64
C SER A 130 4.00 9.69 1.69
N GLY A 131 2.86 10.34 1.94
CA GLY A 131 1.60 9.59 2.00
C GLY A 131 0.36 10.35 1.59
N VAL A 132 -0.73 9.59 1.51
CA VAL A 132 -2.08 10.09 1.25
C VAL A 132 -2.98 9.64 2.40
N CYS A 133 -3.66 10.61 3.00
CA CYS A 133 -4.58 10.41 4.11
C CYS A 133 -6.01 10.58 3.58
N TYR A 134 -6.82 9.52 3.62
CA TYR A 134 -8.22 9.56 3.26
C TYR A 134 -9.06 9.69 4.53
N GLU A 135 -9.79 10.80 4.66
CA GLU A 135 -10.63 11.05 5.83
C GLU A 135 -11.89 11.84 5.43
N PRO A 136 -13.07 11.21 5.42
CA PRO A 136 -14.32 11.88 5.05
C PRO A 136 -14.86 12.84 6.14
N GLN A 137 -14.54 12.63 7.41
CA GLN A 137 -15.11 13.41 8.51
C GLN A 137 -14.35 14.74 8.69
N LYS A 138 -15.07 15.84 8.45
CA LYS A 138 -14.51 17.21 8.49
C LYS A 138 -13.84 17.58 9.82
N ALA A 139 -14.27 16.97 10.93
CA ALA A 139 -13.74 17.22 12.27
C ALA A 139 -12.22 16.99 12.36
N TYR A 140 -11.67 16.04 11.60
CA TYR A 140 -10.24 15.71 11.63
C TYR A 140 -9.40 16.49 10.62
N HIS A 141 -10.03 17.16 9.64
CA HIS A 141 -9.32 17.74 8.50
C HIS A 141 -8.31 18.82 8.89
N ARG A 142 -8.66 19.64 9.89
CA ARG A 142 -7.79 20.71 10.36
C ARG A 142 -6.54 20.14 11.02
N THR A 143 -6.70 19.19 11.95
CA THR A 143 -5.57 18.60 12.68
C THR A 143 -4.69 17.77 11.75
N ILE A 144 -5.26 17.02 10.80
CA ILE A 144 -4.47 16.30 9.79
C ILE A 144 -3.60 17.26 8.99
N ARG A 145 -4.14 18.37 8.47
CA ARG A 145 -3.35 19.35 7.71
C ARG A 145 -2.28 20.06 8.53
N GLN A 146 -2.49 20.20 9.83
CA GLN A 146 -1.55 20.90 10.72
C GLN A 146 -0.42 19.98 11.21
N SER A 147 -0.70 18.69 11.40
CA SER A 147 0.21 17.77 12.08
C SER A 147 0.81 16.69 11.17
N ARG A 148 0.40 16.60 9.91
CA ARG A 148 0.82 15.53 8.98
C ARG A 148 1.29 16.13 7.66
N SER A 149 2.30 15.51 7.04
CA SER A 149 2.77 15.91 5.71
C SER A 149 1.95 15.31 4.57
N CYS A 150 1.13 14.29 4.86
CA CYS A 150 0.30 13.63 3.84
C CYS A 150 -0.66 14.57 3.12
N LYS A 151 -0.89 14.23 1.85
CA LYS A 151 -2.00 14.82 1.10
C LYS A 151 -3.32 14.31 1.67
N LEU A 152 -4.13 15.21 2.22
CA LEU A 152 -5.49 14.90 2.66
C LEU A 152 -6.46 14.80 1.46
N VAL A 153 -7.13 13.66 1.35
CA VAL A 153 -8.27 13.43 0.47
C VAL A 153 -9.54 13.36 1.31
N PRO A 154 -10.43 14.37 1.24
CA PRO A 154 -11.59 14.49 2.13
C PRO A 154 -12.79 13.62 1.67
N HIS A 155 -12.53 12.36 1.28
CA HIS A 155 -13.54 11.47 0.70
C HIS A 155 -13.37 10.03 1.20
N CYS A 156 -14.47 9.27 1.20
CA CYS A 156 -14.44 7.83 1.41
C CYS A 156 -13.71 7.13 0.26
N VAL A 157 -13.03 6.04 0.55
CA VAL A 157 -12.50 5.12 -0.47
C VAL A 157 -13.55 4.05 -0.75
N MET A 158 -14.05 4.00 -1.98
CA MET A 158 -15.08 3.05 -2.43
C MET A 158 -14.67 2.45 -3.77
N GLY A 159 -15.19 1.26 -4.09
CA GLY A 159 -14.92 0.62 -5.39
C GLY A 159 -15.47 1.37 -6.61
N LYS A 160 -16.44 2.28 -6.41
CA LYS A 160 -17.02 3.15 -7.44
C LYS A 160 -17.38 4.52 -6.85
N PRO A 161 -17.39 5.61 -7.65
CA PRO A 161 -17.89 6.90 -7.21
C PRO A 161 -19.39 6.83 -6.87
N VAL A 162 -19.76 7.20 -5.65
CA VAL A 162 -21.15 7.23 -5.17
C VAL A 162 -21.34 8.43 -4.25
N ASN A 163 -22.49 9.11 -4.37
CA ASN A 163 -22.90 10.14 -3.42
C ASN A 163 -23.48 9.49 -2.16
N LEU A 164 -22.84 9.73 -1.02
CA LEU A 164 -23.21 9.15 0.27
C LEU A 164 -23.64 10.25 1.25
N THR A 165 -24.48 9.88 2.20
CA THR A 165 -24.69 10.61 3.46
C THR A 165 -23.96 9.83 4.56
N ALA A 166 -23.13 10.53 5.33
CA ALA A 166 -22.41 9.98 6.47
C ALA A 166 -23.02 10.51 7.77
N VAL A 167 -23.33 9.61 8.71
CA VAL A 167 -23.83 9.93 10.05
C VAL A 167 -22.99 9.18 11.08
N GLY A 168 -22.72 9.80 12.23
CA GLY A 168 -21.86 9.23 13.28
C GLY A 168 -20.49 9.91 13.33
N THR A 169 -19.63 9.41 14.22
CA THR A 169 -18.30 9.96 14.47
C THR A 169 -17.25 8.85 14.67
N GLY A 170 -15.99 9.16 14.35
CA GLY A 170 -14.88 8.23 14.51
C GLY A 170 -15.11 6.94 13.73
N GLY A 171 -14.83 5.79 14.34
CA GLY A 171 -15.00 4.47 13.72
C GLY A 171 -16.46 3.99 13.61
N LEU A 172 -17.43 4.72 14.16
CA LEU A 172 -18.85 4.34 14.20
C LEU A 172 -19.68 5.09 13.15
N MET A 173 -19.07 5.40 12.00
CA MET A 173 -19.72 6.12 10.91
C MET A 173 -20.60 5.18 10.08
N THR A 174 -21.87 5.54 9.92
CA THR A 174 -22.82 4.88 9.01
C THR A 174 -22.86 5.63 7.68
N LEU A 175 -22.73 4.90 6.58
CA LEU A 175 -22.81 5.42 5.22
C LEU A 175 -24.10 4.95 4.55
N THR A 176 -24.89 5.90 4.05
CA THR A 176 -26.12 5.62 3.31
C THR A 176 -26.02 6.21 1.91
N ALA A 177 -26.27 5.39 0.88
CA ALA A 177 -26.31 5.88 -0.49
C ALA A 177 -27.46 6.88 -0.66
N LYS A 178 -27.16 8.04 -1.26
CA LYS A 178 -28.23 8.94 -1.69
C LYS A 178 -28.95 8.30 -2.87
N PRO A 179 -30.30 8.24 -2.86
CA PRO A 179 -31.03 7.90 -4.07
C PRO A 179 -30.66 8.90 -5.17
N PRO A 180 -30.62 8.48 -6.45
CA PRO A 180 -30.44 9.43 -7.55
C PRO A 180 -31.50 10.53 -7.44
N GLU A 181 -31.09 11.79 -7.57
CA GLU A 181 -32.01 12.93 -7.48
C GLU A 181 -33.14 12.72 -8.50
N LYS A 182 -34.39 12.58 -8.00
CA LYS A 182 -35.57 12.61 -8.86
C LYS A 182 -35.77 14.05 -9.33
N GLY A 183 -35.33 14.33 -10.55
CA GLY A 183 -35.83 15.46 -11.34
C GLY A 183 -34.82 16.57 -11.66
N LYS A 184 -34.05 16.38 -12.73
CA LYS A 184 -33.79 17.38 -13.78
C LYS A 184 -33.54 16.69 -15.13
N TRP A 185 -34.50 15.89 -15.58
CA TRP A 185 -34.64 15.57 -17.00
C TRP A 185 -36.03 16.04 -17.43
N GLY A 186 -36.15 17.33 -17.70
CA GLY A 186 -37.22 17.80 -18.56
C GLY A 186 -36.92 17.33 -19.98
N PRO A 187 -37.92 16.99 -20.80
CA PRO A 187 -37.66 16.61 -22.18
C PRO A 187 -36.95 17.76 -22.88
N HIS A 188 -35.76 17.50 -23.42
CA HIS A 188 -35.19 18.36 -24.46
C HIS A 188 -36.26 18.47 -25.55
N LYS A 189 -36.86 19.65 -25.71
CA LYS A 189 -37.69 19.94 -26.87
C LYS A 189 -36.77 19.80 -28.08
N GLY A 190 -36.92 18.70 -28.82
CA GLY A 190 -36.28 18.50 -30.10
C GLY A 190 -36.58 19.70 -30.99
N GLY A 191 -35.53 20.42 -31.37
CA GLY A 191 -35.63 21.44 -32.40
C GLY A 191 -36.15 20.77 -33.67
N LYS A 192 -37.36 21.16 -34.10
CA LYS A 192 -37.84 20.84 -35.44
C LYS A 192 -36.97 21.61 -36.43
N GLY A 193 -35.95 20.94 -36.98
CA GLY A 193 -35.26 21.37 -38.19
C GLY A 193 -36.24 21.40 -39.35
N GLY A 194 -36.34 22.56 -40.01
CA GLY A 194 -37.36 22.89 -40.99
C GLY A 194 -37.34 22.00 -42.24
N LYS A 195 -38.53 21.72 -42.77
CA LYS A 195 -38.73 21.23 -44.14
C LYS A 195 -38.41 22.38 -45.11
N GLY A 196 -37.36 22.22 -45.91
CA GLY A 196 -37.13 23.05 -47.09
C GLY A 196 -38.21 22.80 -48.14
N GLY A 197 -39.01 23.82 -48.42
CA GLY A 197 -40.00 23.83 -49.49
C GLY A 197 -39.34 24.09 -50.85
N LYS A 198 -39.71 23.27 -51.84
CA LYS A 198 -39.53 23.53 -53.27
C LYS A 198 -40.61 24.51 -53.76
N GLY A 199 -40.22 25.37 -54.70
CA GLY A 199 -41.10 26.24 -55.51
C GLY A 199 -40.32 27.53 -55.81
N GLY A 200 -39.89 27.83 -57.03
CA GLY A 200 -40.55 27.64 -58.31
C GLY A 200 -41.12 28.99 -58.75
N LYS A 201 -40.29 29.81 -59.39
CA LYS A 201 -40.60 30.79 -60.44
C LYS A 201 -39.28 31.25 -61.05
#